data_AF-A0A0M3KJQ2-F1
#
_entry.id   AF-A0A0M3KJQ2-F1
#
_cell.length_a   1.000
_cell.length_b   1.000
_cell.length_c   1.000
_cell.angle_alpha   90.00
_cell.angle_beta   90.00
_cell.angle_gamma   90.00
#
_symmetry.space_group_name_H-M   'P 1'
#
loop_
_entity.id
_entity.type
_entity.pdbx_description
1 polymer ?
#
loop_
_entity_poly.entity_id
_entity_poly.type
_entity_poly.pdbx_seq_one_letter_code
_entity_poly.pdbx_strand_id
1 'polypeptide(L)'
;MLVTTTQVATTANSLKARYHKYLECLCNANGIDIGTLKANANQIELLEMYFGGMPVMVGMKHFTSLKILRIFAQDIVSLKPLVEVSSTLEELWICEGKLKVIEPTSCCGFSSPVQRFSNGLTDNE
;
A
#
# COMPACT_ATOMS: atom_id res chain seq x y z
N MET A 1 24.06 17.34 -16.93
CA MET A 1 24.58 16.03 -16.45
C MET A 1 23.83 14.93 -17.17
N LEU A 2 24.46 14.28 -18.16
CA LEU A 2 23.83 13.19 -18.93
C LEU A 2 23.99 11.89 -18.13
N VAL A 3 22.90 11.40 -17.56
CA VAL A 3 22.85 10.05 -16.97
C VAL A 3 23.04 9.06 -18.11
N THR A 4 24.08 8.24 -18.04
CA THR A 4 24.39 7.25 -19.08
C THR A 4 23.31 6.18 -19.11
N THR A 5 22.99 5.67 -20.30
CA THR A 5 21.93 4.67 -20.55
C THR A 5 22.08 3.42 -19.67
N THR A 6 23.32 3.03 -19.34
CA THR A 6 23.69 1.93 -18.45
C THR A 6 23.28 2.17 -16.98
N GLN A 7 23.36 3.41 -16.52
CA GLN A 7 23.04 3.81 -15.15
C GLN A 7 21.52 3.88 -14.94
N VAL A 8 20.77 4.26 -15.99
CA VAL A 8 19.30 4.21 -16.01
C VAL A 8 18.80 2.76 -15.96
N ALA A 9 19.38 1.86 -16.76
CA ALA A 9 18.98 0.44 -16.79
C ALA A 9 19.23 -0.27 -15.45
N THR A 10 20.39 -0.03 -14.82
CA THR A 10 20.73 -0.59 -13.51
C THR A 10 19.75 -0.13 -12.42
N THR A 11 19.40 1.16 -12.45
CA THR A 11 18.44 1.74 -11.49
C THR A 11 17.05 1.14 -11.68
N ALA A 12 16.56 1.05 -12.92
CA ALA A 12 15.25 0.47 -13.23
C ALA A 12 15.14 -1.00 -12.80
N ASN A 13 16.20 -1.80 -13.00
CA ASN A 13 16.25 -3.18 -12.54
C ASN A 13 16.18 -3.29 -11.01
N SER A 14 16.85 -2.39 -10.29
CA SER A 14 16.81 -2.35 -8.82
C SER A 14 15.41 -1.98 -8.29
N LEU A 15 14.69 -1.07 -8.95
CA LEU A 15 13.32 -0.72 -8.61
C LEU A 15 12.36 -1.88 -8.84
N LYS A 16 12.49 -2.57 -9.98
CA LYS A 16 11.65 -3.73 -10.30
C LYS A 16 11.85 -4.86 -9.29
N ALA A 17 13.08 -5.12 -8.88
CA ALA A 17 13.39 -6.11 -7.85
C ALA A 17 12.78 -5.75 -6.50
N ARG A 18 12.89 -4.49 -6.06
CA ARG A 18 12.27 -4.01 -4.81
C ARG A 18 10.75 -4.10 -4.86
N TYR A 19 10.14 -3.66 -5.96
CA TYR A 19 8.70 -3.78 -6.16
C TYR A 19 8.22 -5.23 -6.04
N HIS A 20 8.91 -6.16 -6.71
CA HIS A 20 8.55 -7.56 -6.67
C HIS A 20 8.69 -8.14 -5.26
N LYS A 21 9.78 -7.83 -4.55
CA LYS A 21 9.98 -8.24 -3.15
C LYS A 21 8.85 -7.75 -2.25
N TYR A 22 8.45 -6.48 -2.36
CA TYR A 22 7.36 -5.94 -1.54
C TYR A 22 6.01 -6.57 -1.87
N LEU A 23 5.74 -6.81 -3.15
CA LEU A 23 4.52 -7.47 -3.58
C LEU A 23 4.46 -8.93 -3.08
N GLU A 24 5.58 -9.63 -3.12
CA GLU A 24 5.71 -10.99 -2.58
C GLU A 24 5.49 -11.01 -1.06
N CYS A 25 6.08 -10.07 -0.31
CA CYS A 25 5.82 -9.93 1.12
C CYS A 25 4.34 -9.67 1.42
N LEU A 26 3.68 -8.79 0.66
CA LEU A 26 2.25 -8.52 0.78
C LEU A 26 1.42 -9.79 0.51
N CYS A 27 1.72 -10.49 -0.58
CA CYS A 27 1.01 -11.70 -0.96
C CYS A 27 1.16 -12.79 0.11
N ASN A 28 2.41 -13.05 0.54
CA ASN A 28 2.71 -14.06 1.56
C ASN A 28 2.03 -13.77 2.90
N ALA A 29 1.99 -12.49 3.33
CA ALA A 29 1.31 -12.10 4.57
C ALA A 29 -0.21 -12.33 4.53
N ASN A 30 -0.80 -12.40 3.33
CA ASN A 30 -2.23 -12.59 3.12
C ASN A 30 -2.57 -13.99 2.58
N GLY A 31 -1.60 -14.92 2.57
CA GLY A 31 -1.82 -16.29 2.05
C GLY A 31 -2.08 -16.35 0.54
N ILE A 32 -1.65 -15.34 -0.21
CA ILE A 32 -1.84 -15.24 -1.66
C ILE A 32 -0.60 -15.80 -2.37
N ASP A 33 -0.80 -16.75 -3.27
CA ASP A 33 0.27 -17.17 -4.19
C ASP A 33 0.46 -16.13 -5.29
N ILE A 34 1.63 -15.50 -5.32
CA ILE A 34 2.01 -14.49 -6.32
C ILE A 34 1.94 -15.03 -7.76
N GLY A 35 2.14 -16.33 -7.96
CA GLY A 35 1.98 -16.98 -9.26
C GLY A 35 0.55 -16.93 -9.79
N THR A 36 -0.44 -16.90 -8.89
CA THR A 36 -1.87 -16.84 -9.22
C THR A 36 -2.48 -15.44 -9.11
N LEU A 37 -1.70 -14.43 -8.72
CA LEU A 37 -2.19 -13.08 -8.46
C LEU A 37 -3.00 -12.50 -9.62
N LYS A 38 -2.55 -12.69 -10.87
CA LYS A 38 -3.27 -12.18 -12.04
C LYS A 38 -4.65 -12.83 -12.25
N ALA A 39 -4.83 -14.05 -11.79
CA ALA A 39 -6.08 -14.79 -11.95
C ALA A 39 -7.06 -14.52 -10.80
N ASN A 40 -6.54 -14.36 -9.57
CA ASN A 40 -7.35 -14.43 -8.35
C ASN A 40 -7.39 -13.12 -7.55
N ALA A 41 -6.54 -12.13 -7.85
CA ALA A 41 -6.48 -10.91 -7.04
C ALA A 41 -7.79 -10.09 -7.08
N ASN A 42 -8.60 -10.23 -8.12
CA ASN A 42 -9.92 -9.62 -8.24
C ASN A 42 -10.98 -10.27 -7.33
N GLN A 43 -10.66 -11.34 -6.60
CA GLN A 43 -11.55 -11.96 -5.61
C GLN A 43 -11.16 -11.60 -4.18
N ILE A 44 -10.03 -10.92 -4.00
CA ILE A 44 -9.51 -10.56 -2.69
C ILE A 44 -10.24 -9.31 -2.21
N GLU A 45 -11.02 -9.47 -1.15
CA GLU A 45 -11.78 -8.38 -0.54
C GLU A 45 -11.09 -7.77 0.69
N LEU A 46 -10.11 -8.48 1.27
CA LEU A 46 -9.41 -8.06 2.48
C LEU A 46 -7.89 -8.22 2.29
N LEU A 47 -7.15 -7.14 2.59
CA LEU A 47 -5.70 -7.15 2.68
C LEU A 47 -5.23 -6.56 3.99
N GLU A 48 -4.22 -7.20 4.55
CA GLU A 48 -3.59 -6.78 5.79
C GLU A 48 -2.07 -6.66 5.60
N MET A 49 -1.53 -5.54 6.07
CA MET A 49 -0.11 -5.23 6.06
C MET A 49 0.36 -5.06 7.50
N TYR A 50 0.99 -6.10 8.04
CA TYR A 50 1.51 -6.11 9.41
C TYR A 50 3.05 -6.08 9.43
N PHE A 51 3.62 -5.40 10.42
CA PHE A 51 5.00 -5.56 10.91
C PHE A 51 6.09 -5.80 9.85
N GLY A 52 6.24 -4.87 8.90
CA GLY A 52 7.18 -5.02 7.79
C GLY A 52 8.05 -3.80 7.50
N GLY A 53 7.73 -2.64 8.11
CA GLY A 53 8.42 -1.38 7.83
C GLY A 53 8.39 -1.01 6.35
N MET A 54 7.34 -1.44 5.61
CA MET A 54 7.28 -1.23 4.17
C MET A 54 7.14 0.27 3.90
N PRO A 55 8.02 0.88 3.09
CA PRO A 55 8.01 2.33 2.90
C PRO A 55 6.93 2.79 1.91
N VAL A 56 6.31 1.86 1.16
CA VAL A 56 5.40 2.17 0.05
C VAL A 56 4.40 1.04 -0.17
N MET A 57 3.18 1.37 -0.56
CA MET A 57 2.18 0.38 -1.02
C MET A 57 2.45 -0.02 -2.48
N VAL A 58 2.36 -1.31 -2.77
CA VAL A 58 2.62 -1.85 -4.11
C VAL A 58 1.49 -2.76 -4.57
N GLY A 59 1.20 -2.73 -5.87
CA GLY A 59 0.33 -3.72 -6.51
C GLY A 59 -1.17 -3.54 -6.24
N MET A 60 -1.61 -2.38 -5.75
CA MET A 60 -3.03 -2.13 -5.44
C MET A 60 -3.95 -2.39 -6.64
N LYS A 61 -3.52 -2.08 -7.86
CA LYS A 61 -4.21 -2.36 -9.13
C LYS A 61 -4.60 -3.82 -9.37
N HIS A 62 -3.98 -4.77 -8.66
CA HIS A 62 -4.34 -6.18 -8.79
C HIS A 62 -5.62 -6.50 -8.01
N PHE A 63 -5.90 -5.77 -6.94
CA PHE A 63 -6.95 -6.07 -5.97
C PHE A 63 -8.22 -5.24 -6.25
N THR A 64 -8.80 -5.43 -7.43
CA THR A 64 -9.91 -4.60 -7.92
C THR A 64 -11.23 -4.77 -7.18
N SER A 65 -11.33 -5.74 -6.26
CA SER A 65 -12.51 -5.97 -5.41
C SER A 65 -12.20 -5.76 -3.94
N LEU A 66 -11.08 -5.09 -3.63
CA LEU A 66 -10.66 -4.84 -2.26
C LEU A 66 -11.66 -3.94 -1.55
N LYS A 67 -12.22 -4.43 -0.44
CA LYS A 67 -13.15 -3.71 0.43
C LYS A 67 -12.48 -3.23 1.70
N ILE A 68 -11.59 -4.03 2.27
CA ILE A 68 -10.97 -3.77 3.57
C ILE A 68 -9.46 -3.77 3.40
N LEU A 69 -8.82 -2.65 3.74
CA LEU A 69 -7.37 -2.53 3.81
C LEU A 69 -6.95 -2.17 5.23
N ARG A 70 -6.07 -2.99 5.81
CA ARG A 70 -5.53 -2.77 7.13
C ARG A 70 -4.02 -2.61 7.09
N ILE A 71 -3.53 -1.52 7.66
CA ILE A 71 -2.11 -1.15 7.67
C ILE A 71 -1.69 -0.94 9.13
N PHE A 72 -0.78 -1.78 9.60
CA PHE A 72 -0.28 -1.75 10.97
C PHE A 72 1.25 -1.74 10.98
N ALA A 73 1.84 -0.81 11.74
CA ALA A 73 3.29 -0.75 11.98
C ALA A 73 4.10 -0.70 10.67
N GLN A 74 3.74 0.21 9.76
CA GLN A 74 4.42 0.39 8.47
C GLN A 74 5.05 1.78 8.32
N ASP A 75 6.12 1.87 7.53
CA ASP A 75 6.81 3.12 7.23
C ASP A 75 6.22 3.81 5.97
N ILE A 76 4.94 3.58 5.66
CA ILE A 76 4.28 4.11 4.47
C ILE A 76 4.19 5.64 4.59
N VAL A 77 4.83 6.33 3.63
CA VAL A 77 4.85 7.80 3.59
C VAL A 77 3.82 8.41 2.64
N SER A 78 3.17 7.60 1.80
CA SER A 78 2.23 8.09 0.78
C SER A 78 1.07 7.14 0.54
N LEU A 79 -0.14 7.70 0.54
CA LEU A 79 -1.38 6.98 0.24
C LEU A 79 -1.82 7.06 -1.24
N LYS A 80 -1.01 7.67 -2.12
CA LYS A 80 -1.34 7.82 -3.55
C LYS A 80 -1.78 6.51 -4.24
N PRO A 81 -1.17 5.34 -3.97
CA PRO A 81 -1.60 4.08 -4.58
C PRO A 81 -3.04 3.65 -4.24
N LEU A 82 -3.70 4.21 -3.22
CA LEU A 82 -5.10 3.88 -2.89
C LEU A 82 -6.09 4.31 -3.98
N VAL A 83 -5.71 5.22 -4.87
CA VAL A 83 -6.55 5.59 -6.02
C VAL A 83 -6.88 4.38 -6.91
N GLU A 84 -6.04 3.34 -6.91
CA GLU A 84 -6.24 2.14 -7.71
C GLU A 84 -7.39 1.24 -7.20
N VAL A 85 -7.82 1.44 -5.94
CA VAL A 85 -8.86 0.64 -5.26
C VAL A 85 -9.96 1.51 -4.64
N SER A 86 -9.93 2.82 -4.87
CA SER A 86 -10.81 3.78 -4.20
C SER A 86 -12.30 3.57 -4.48
N SER A 87 -12.64 2.93 -5.61
CA SER A 87 -14.02 2.63 -5.99
C SER A 87 -14.63 1.45 -5.25
N THR A 88 -13.82 0.57 -4.68
CA THR A 88 -14.29 -0.64 -3.99
C THR A 88 -13.98 -0.65 -2.50
N LEU A 89 -13.03 0.18 -2.07
CA LEU A 89 -12.59 0.22 -0.68
C LEU A 89 -13.67 0.83 0.23
N GLU A 90 -14.18 0.02 1.15
CA GLU A 90 -15.23 0.35 2.11
C GLU A 90 -14.64 0.70 3.48
N GLU A 91 -13.48 0.15 3.83
CA GLU A 91 -12.85 0.26 5.16
C GLU A 91 -11.32 0.37 5.06
N LEU A 92 -10.75 1.37 5.73
CA LEU A 92 -9.31 1.61 5.79
C LEU A 92 -8.84 1.80 7.24
N TRP A 93 -7.95 0.92 7.68
CA TRP A 93 -7.28 1.03 8.98
C TRP A 93 -5.83 1.40 8.77
N ILE A 94 -5.38 2.43 9.48
CA ILE A 94 -3.97 2.77 9.57
C ILE A 94 -3.63 3.00 11.03
N CYS A 95 -2.78 2.13 11.57
CA CYS A 95 -2.32 2.17 12.95
C CYS A 95 -0.79 2.14 12.97
N GLU A 96 -0.18 3.01 13.80
CA GLU A 96 1.28 3.07 13.99
C GLU A 96 2.07 3.25 12.68
N GLY A 97 1.93 4.39 12.02
CA GLY A 97 2.63 4.69 10.76
C GLY A 97 3.39 6.01 10.76
N LYS A 98 4.43 6.11 9.92
CA LYS A 98 5.19 7.37 9.70
C LYS A 98 4.54 8.32 8.69
N LEU A 99 3.21 8.30 8.59
CA LEU A 99 2.49 9.14 7.62
C LEU A 99 2.73 10.62 7.92
N LYS A 100 3.47 11.30 7.03
CA LYS A 100 4.01 12.62 7.37
C LYS A 100 3.01 13.76 7.29
N VAL A 101 2.02 13.73 6.39
CA VAL A 101 0.89 14.67 6.34
C VAL A 101 -0.18 14.02 5.45
N ILE A 102 -1.40 13.86 5.95
CA ILE A 102 -2.57 13.66 5.08
C ILE A 102 -3.08 15.07 4.77
N GLU A 103 -2.73 15.62 3.61
CA GLU A 103 -3.49 16.77 3.12
C GLU A 103 -4.90 16.24 2.80
N PRO A 104 -5.97 16.94 3.22
CA PRO A 104 -7.33 16.56 2.86
C PRO A 104 -7.52 16.79 1.35
N THR A 105 -7.03 15.86 0.54
CA THR A 105 -7.23 15.89 -0.90
C THR A 105 -8.67 15.47 -1.17
N SER A 106 -9.44 16.40 -1.71
CA SER A 106 -10.83 16.30 -2.19
C SER A 106 -11.11 15.21 -3.24
N CYS A 107 -10.18 14.26 -3.45
CA CYS A 107 -10.27 13.19 -4.44
C CYS A 107 -10.82 11.87 -3.88
N CYS A 108 -11.12 11.82 -2.59
CA CYS A 108 -11.52 10.61 -1.89
C CYS A 108 -13.04 10.62 -1.63
N GLY A 109 -13.84 10.27 -2.64
CA GLY A 109 -15.29 10.10 -2.50
C GLY A 109 -15.67 8.82 -1.77
N PHE A 110 -15.13 8.58 -0.56
CA PHE A 110 -15.50 7.44 0.25
C PHE A 110 -16.89 7.69 0.87
N SER A 111 -17.90 7.00 0.36
CA SER A 111 -19.26 7.01 0.91
C SER A 111 -19.46 5.89 1.94
N SER A 112 -18.74 5.93 3.06
CA SER A 112 -19.11 5.16 4.26
C SER A 112 -18.56 5.81 5.55
N PRO A 113 -19.26 5.72 6.69
CA PRO A 113 -18.96 6.53 7.86
C PRO A 113 -18.10 5.78 8.87
N VAL A 114 -16.84 5.42 8.58
CA VAL A 114 -15.88 5.08 9.65
C VAL A 114 -14.45 5.49 9.26
N GLN A 115 -14.09 6.73 9.56
CA GLN A 115 -12.70 7.15 9.72
C GLN A 115 -12.39 7.15 11.23
N ARG A 116 -11.79 6.07 11.73
CA ARG A 116 -11.24 6.06 13.10
C ARG A 116 -9.71 6.08 13.02
N PHE A 117 -9.17 7.30 13.00
CA PHE A 117 -7.74 7.53 13.11
C PHE A 117 -7.35 7.46 14.60
N SER A 118 -6.49 6.51 14.97
CA SER A 118 -5.73 6.55 16.22
C SER A 118 -4.29 6.86 15.87
N ASN A 119 -3.94 8.14 15.92
CA ASN A 119 -2.54 8.54 15.99
C ASN A 119 -2.15 8.43 17.46
N GLY A 120 -1.40 7.38 17.81
CA GLY A 120 -0.64 7.35 19.04
C GLY A 120 0.50 8.37 18.95
N LEU A 121 0.18 9.66 19.09
CA LEU A 121 1.15 10.64 19.53
C LEU A 121 1.36 10.36 21.02
N THR A 122 2.29 9.47 21.34
CA THR A 122 2.93 9.53 22.65
C THR A 122 3.64 10.88 22.70
N ASP A 123 3.15 11.75 23.58
CA ASP A 123 3.89 12.90 24.09
C ASP A 123 5.32 12.44 24.40
N ASN A 124 6.29 13.01 23.70
CA ASN A 124 7.65 12.99 24.18
C ASN A 124 7.74 14.10 25.22
N GLU A 125 7.92 13.72 26.48
CA GLU A 125 8.49 14.58 27.53
C GLU A 125 9.83 15.18 27.12
#